data_AF-H6QCC4-F1
#
_entry.id   AF-H6QCC4-F1
#
_cell.length_a   1.000
_cell.length_b   1.000
_cell.length_c   1.000
_cell.angle_alpha   90.00
_cell.angle_beta   90.00
_cell.angle_gamma   90.00
#
_symmetry.space_group_name_H-M   'P 1'
#
loop_
_entity.id
_entity.type
_entity.pdbx_description
1 polymer ?
#
loop_
_entity_poly.entity_id
_entity_poly.type
_entity_poly.pdbx_seq_one_letter_code
_entity_poly.pdbx_strand_id
1 'polypeptide(L)'
;MKPSAVLGLAATLVVVAALIWLIVSSPKAEPGTTQQTGGAPSANTQPMQQTTSSSPQTSTPVRYIVYMATTTSVKDTGLLDVLIPDFEKWARARGYDVEVRYTAVGTGQALQMAQRGDVDVIIVHAPSLEAQYSKNGTLKCRV
;
A
#
# COMPACT_ATOMS: atom_id res chain seq x y z
N MET A 1 17.32 -57.41 -0.61
CA MET A 1 16.77 -56.05 -0.53
C MET A 1 16.39 -55.80 0.93
N LYS A 2 17.11 -54.92 1.64
CA LYS A 2 17.02 -54.72 3.09
C LYS A 2 16.05 -53.56 3.41
N PRO A 3 15.00 -53.76 4.23
CA PRO A 3 13.97 -52.74 4.50
C PRO A 3 14.41 -51.64 5.48
N SER A 4 15.67 -51.64 5.93
CA SER A 4 16.16 -50.77 7.01
C SER A 4 16.46 -49.32 6.59
N ALA A 5 16.35 -48.96 5.31
CA ALA A 5 16.80 -47.65 4.80
C ALA A 5 15.67 -46.64 4.50
N VAL A 6 14.40 -47.06 4.48
CA VAL A 6 13.28 -46.17 4.08
C VAL A 6 12.69 -45.41 5.27
N LEU A 7 12.88 -45.90 6.50
CA LEU A 7 12.31 -45.28 7.70
C LEU A 7 13.08 -44.03 8.19
N GLY A 8 14.34 -43.85 7.77
CA GLY A 8 15.17 -42.70 8.15
C GLY A 8 14.91 -41.42 7.36
N LEU A 9 14.37 -41.53 6.13
CA LEU A 9 14.15 -40.38 5.22
C LEU A 9 12.84 -39.63 5.51
N ALA A 10 11.83 -40.33 6.05
CA ALA A 10 10.55 -39.71 6.41
C ALA A 10 10.65 -38.86 7.70
N ALA A 11 11.46 -39.30 8.68
CA ALA A 11 11.65 -38.57 9.93
C ALA A 11 12.45 -37.26 9.73
N THR A 12 13.39 -37.24 8.79
CA THR A 12 14.17 -36.02 8.48
C THR A 12 13.36 -34.97 7.72
N LEU A 13 12.44 -35.38 6.84
CA LEU A 13 11.55 -34.43 6.14
C LEU A 13 10.55 -33.73 7.08
N VAL A 14 10.05 -34.41 8.12
CA VAL A 14 9.15 -33.80 9.12
C VAL A 14 9.91 -32.78 9.99
N VAL A 15 11.15 -33.06 10.36
CA VAL A 15 11.99 -32.12 11.13
C VAL A 15 12.37 -30.89 10.31
N VAL A 16 12.67 -31.06 9.01
CA VAL A 16 12.98 -29.92 8.12
C VAL A 16 11.73 -29.06 7.86
N ALA A 17 10.55 -29.67 7.67
CA ALA A 17 9.30 -28.92 7.54
C ALA A 17 8.93 -28.15 8.83
N ALA A 18 9.17 -28.73 10.01
CA ALA A 18 8.98 -28.05 11.28
C ALA A 18 10.00 -26.91 11.51
N LEU A 19 11.25 -27.07 11.07
CA LEU A 19 12.27 -26.00 11.14
C LEU A 19 11.93 -24.82 10.22
N ILE A 20 11.40 -25.09 9.02
CA ILE A 20 10.97 -24.06 8.07
C ILE A 20 9.76 -23.29 8.61
N TRP A 21 8.85 -23.96 9.33
CA TRP A 21 7.70 -23.31 9.97
C TRP A 21 8.11 -22.44 11.18
N LEU A 22 9.19 -22.80 11.89
CA LEU A 22 9.73 -22.02 13.00
C LEU A 22 10.40 -20.71 12.55
N ILE A 23 10.98 -20.67 11.35
CA ILE A 23 11.64 -19.46 10.81
C ILE A 23 10.61 -18.39 10.37
N VAL A 24 9.41 -18.79 9.97
CA VAL A 24 8.39 -17.87 9.42
C VAL A 24 7.43 -17.27 10.47
N SER A 25 7.59 -17.61 11.75
CA SER A 25 6.68 -17.20 12.84
C SER A 25 7.30 -16.22 13.84
N SER A 26 8.12 -15.28 13.40
CA SER A 26 8.60 -14.21 14.28
C SER A 26 7.59 -13.04 14.34
N PRO A 27 6.85 -12.84 15.44
CA PRO A 27 6.12 -11.59 15.66
C PRO A 27 7.08 -10.43 15.88
N LYS A 28 6.82 -9.38 15.11
CA LYS A 28 7.35 -8.02 15.15
C LYS A 28 7.54 -7.51 16.60
N ALA A 29 8.74 -7.03 16.90
CA ALA A 29 9.10 -6.41 18.17
C ALA A 29 8.18 -5.24 18.56
N GLU A 30 7.71 -5.25 19.80
CA GLU A 30 7.09 -4.11 20.48
C GLU A 30 8.10 -3.48 21.47
N PRO A 31 8.15 -2.14 21.60
CA PRO A 31 9.04 -1.45 22.52
C PRO A 31 8.53 -1.52 23.98
N GLY A 32 9.45 -1.89 24.87
CA GLY A 32 9.22 -2.03 26.30
C GLY A 32 9.14 -0.71 27.08
N THR A 33 8.27 -0.77 28.08
CA THR A 33 7.93 0.13 29.17
C THR A 33 9.12 0.72 29.98
N THR A 34 8.95 1.98 30.36
CA THR A 34 9.66 2.82 31.34
C THR A 34 9.67 2.28 32.79
N GLN A 35 10.76 2.49 33.56
CA GLN A 35 10.78 2.76 35.03
C GLN A 35 12.07 3.56 35.39
N GLN A 36 12.02 4.83 35.81
CA GLN A 36 11.78 5.45 37.15
C GLN A 36 12.95 5.43 38.15
N THR A 37 13.31 6.61 38.71
CA THR A 37 13.61 6.98 40.13
C THR A 37 14.13 8.44 40.11
N GLY A 38 13.75 9.45 40.91
CA GLY A 38 12.86 9.62 42.07
C GLY A 38 13.27 10.94 42.78
N GLY A 39 12.32 11.74 43.27
CA GLY A 39 12.57 12.94 44.11
C GLY A 39 11.39 13.94 44.16
N ALA A 40 10.63 13.91 45.25
CA ALA A 40 9.45 14.74 45.59
C ALA A 40 9.85 16.08 46.29
N PRO A 41 8.95 16.97 46.80
CA PRO A 41 7.47 16.97 46.78
C PRO A 41 6.82 18.37 46.49
N SER A 42 5.50 18.40 46.25
CA SER A 42 4.52 19.14 47.11
C SER A 42 3.24 19.62 46.38
N ALA A 43 2.11 19.33 47.05
CA ALA A 43 0.80 19.98 47.03
C ALA A 43 -0.01 20.05 45.71
N ASN A 44 -1.12 19.31 45.63
CA ASN A 44 -2.43 19.79 46.08
C ASN A 44 -3.54 18.77 45.75
N THR A 45 -4.47 18.60 46.67
CA THR A 45 -5.61 17.68 46.64
C THR A 45 -6.70 18.18 45.68
N GLN A 46 -7.16 17.34 44.75
CA GLN A 46 -8.48 17.49 44.11
C GLN A 46 -9.17 16.12 43.92
N PRO A 47 -10.48 16.00 44.20
CA PRO A 47 -11.19 14.73 44.28
C PRO A 47 -11.66 14.17 42.93
N MET A 48 -11.92 12.87 42.97
CA MET A 48 -12.25 11.94 41.89
C MET A 48 -13.60 12.25 41.24
N GLN A 49 -13.65 12.27 39.89
CA GLN A 49 -14.67 11.65 39.03
C GLN A 49 -14.55 12.18 37.59
N GLN A 50 -13.85 11.44 36.74
CA GLN A 50 -14.20 11.42 35.32
C GLN A 50 -14.07 9.98 34.84
N THR A 51 -15.23 9.35 34.73
CA THR A 51 -15.43 8.16 33.91
C THR A 51 -14.87 8.44 32.52
N THR A 52 -13.69 7.89 32.22
CA THR A 52 -13.14 7.87 30.87
C THR A 52 -13.91 6.84 30.05
N SER A 53 -15.05 7.27 29.50
CA SER A 53 -15.78 6.56 28.46
C SER A 53 -15.02 6.71 27.13
N SER A 54 -13.93 5.95 26.96
CA SER A 54 -13.26 5.84 25.67
C SER A 54 -14.08 4.95 24.74
N SER A 55 -14.98 5.56 23.97
CA SER A 55 -15.66 4.91 22.84
C SER A 55 -14.62 4.50 21.79
N PRO A 56 -14.67 3.28 21.25
CA PRO A 56 -13.77 2.86 20.17
C PRO A 56 -13.94 3.81 18.99
N GLN A 57 -12.88 4.54 18.63
CA GLN A 57 -12.86 5.38 17.46
C GLN A 57 -12.76 4.47 16.24
N THR A 58 -13.89 4.22 15.57
CA THR A 58 -13.90 3.57 14.25
C THR A 58 -13.23 4.51 13.26
N SER A 59 -12.00 4.19 12.84
CA SER A 59 -11.33 4.92 11.76
C SER A 59 -12.13 4.76 10.47
N THR A 60 -12.68 5.85 9.95
CA THR A 60 -13.26 5.87 8.59
C THR A 60 -12.19 5.42 7.59
N PRO A 61 -12.45 4.42 6.74
CA PRO A 61 -11.47 4.00 5.74
C PRO A 61 -11.15 5.17 4.81
N VAL A 62 -9.87 5.48 4.66
CA VAL A 62 -9.40 6.51 3.73
C VAL A 62 -9.49 5.95 2.31
N ARG A 63 -10.29 6.59 1.48
CA ARG A 63 -10.42 6.27 0.06
C ARG A 63 -9.52 7.16 -0.78
N TYR A 64 -8.70 6.55 -1.62
CA TYR A 64 -7.77 7.22 -2.54
C TYR A 64 -8.36 7.28 -3.94
N ILE A 65 -8.37 8.45 -4.57
CA ILE A 65 -8.78 8.61 -5.98
C ILE A 65 -7.53 8.91 -6.80
N VAL A 66 -7.23 8.03 -7.76
CA VAL A 66 -6.14 8.18 -8.72
C VAL A 66 -6.71 8.72 -10.02
N TYR A 67 -6.25 9.90 -10.44
CA TYR A 67 -6.63 10.52 -11.70
C TYR A 67 -5.62 10.16 -12.78
N MET A 68 -6.12 9.67 -13.91
CA MET A 68 -5.30 9.23 -15.02
C MET A 68 -5.69 9.97 -16.31
N ALA A 69 -4.71 10.39 -17.11
CA ALA A 69 -4.94 10.76 -18.51
C ALA A 69 -4.39 9.67 -19.44
N THR A 70 -5.16 9.33 -20.47
CA THR A 70 -4.78 8.30 -21.45
C THR A 70 -5.13 8.76 -22.87
N THR A 71 -4.65 8.04 -23.88
CA THR A 71 -5.07 8.26 -25.27
C THR A 71 -6.36 7.53 -25.60
N THR A 72 -7.17 8.10 -26.51
CA THR A 72 -8.37 7.42 -27.02
C THR A 72 -8.01 6.07 -27.63
N SER A 73 -6.86 5.94 -28.29
CA SER A 73 -6.36 4.66 -28.80
C SER A 73 -6.21 3.56 -27.74
N VAL A 74 -5.89 3.91 -26.49
CA VAL A 74 -5.81 2.93 -25.39
C VAL A 74 -7.20 2.61 -24.86
N LYS A 75 -8.06 3.62 -24.67
CA LYS A 75 -9.46 3.41 -24.28
C LYS A 75 -10.20 2.53 -25.29
N ASP A 76 -10.06 2.81 -26.58
CA ASP A 76 -10.81 2.15 -27.66
C ASP A 76 -10.40 0.68 -27.84
N THR A 77 -9.26 0.26 -27.29
CA THR A 77 -8.87 -1.17 -27.25
C THR A 77 -9.64 -1.97 -26.21
N GLY A 78 -10.33 -1.31 -25.27
CA GLY A 78 -10.95 -1.96 -24.12
C GLY A 78 -9.96 -2.43 -23.04
N LEU A 79 -8.66 -2.11 -23.17
CA LEU A 79 -7.64 -2.53 -22.21
C LEU A 79 -7.93 -2.04 -20.78
N LEU A 80 -8.43 -0.81 -20.64
CA LEU A 80 -8.69 -0.20 -19.34
C LEU A 80 -9.89 -0.82 -18.62
N ASP A 81 -10.84 -1.39 -19.37
CA ASP A 81 -12.02 -2.04 -18.80
C ASP A 81 -11.66 -3.34 -18.06
N VAL A 82 -10.51 -3.93 -18.38
CA VAL A 82 -9.96 -5.11 -17.70
C VAL A 82 -8.96 -4.70 -16.61
N LEU A 83 -8.02 -3.81 -16.94
CA LEU A 83 -6.92 -3.46 -16.03
C LEU A 83 -7.40 -2.72 -14.78
N ILE A 84 -8.35 -1.79 -14.91
CA ILE A 84 -8.78 -0.96 -13.77
C ILE A 84 -9.48 -1.82 -12.71
N PRO A 85 -10.51 -2.63 -13.03
CA PRO A 85 -11.14 -3.47 -12.03
C PRO A 85 -10.19 -4.44 -11.35
N ASP A 86 -9.22 -4.99 -12.08
CA ASP A 86 -8.26 -5.93 -11.52
C ASP A 86 -7.24 -5.25 -10.62
N PHE A 87 -6.80 -4.03 -10.97
CA PHE A 87 -5.97 -3.20 -10.10
C PHE A 87 -6.70 -2.80 -8.81
N GLU A 88 -7.95 -2.35 -8.90
CA GLU A 88 -8.73 -1.97 -7.71
C GLU A 88 -9.00 -3.15 -6.78
N LYS A 89 -9.30 -4.34 -7.33
CA LYS A 89 -9.41 -5.58 -6.54
C LYS A 89 -8.07 -5.92 -5.87
N TRP A 90 -6.97 -5.82 -6.61
CA TRP A 90 -5.61 -6.07 -6.11
C TRP A 90 -5.21 -5.09 -4.99
N ALA A 91 -5.63 -3.82 -5.08
CA ALA A 91 -5.41 -2.80 -4.08
C ALA A 91 -6.25 -3.05 -2.82
N ARG A 92 -7.54 -3.38 -3.00
CA ARG A 92 -8.44 -3.75 -1.90
C ARG A 92 -7.97 -4.97 -1.13
N ALA A 93 -7.44 -5.98 -1.82
CA ALA A 93 -6.84 -7.16 -1.19
C ALA A 93 -5.63 -6.83 -0.29
N ARG A 94 -4.99 -5.67 -0.49
CA ARG A 94 -3.87 -5.16 0.32
C ARG A 94 -4.31 -4.16 1.40
N GLY A 95 -5.61 -3.91 1.53
CA GLY A 95 -6.16 -2.95 2.48
C GLY A 95 -6.20 -1.51 1.98
N TYR A 96 -5.99 -1.27 0.69
CA TYR A 96 -6.14 0.06 0.10
C TYR A 96 -7.50 0.18 -0.60
N ASP A 97 -8.29 1.20 -0.24
CA ASP A 97 -9.48 1.57 -1.02
C ASP A 97 -9.08 2.60 -2.08
N VAL A 98 -8.91 2.14 -3.32
CA VAL A 98 -8.47 2.97 -4.46
C VAL A 98 -9.55 2.96 -5.54
N GLU A 99 -9.88 4.15 -6.05
CA GLU A 99 -10.72 4.36 -7.25
C GLU A 99 -9.87 4.99 -8.35
N VAL A 100 -9.88 4.42 -9.55
CA VAL A 100 -9.17 5.00 -10.71
C VAL A 100 -10.15 5.73 -11.61
N ARG A 101 -9.93 7.03 -11.82
CA ARG A 101 -10.71 7.86 -12.74
C ARG A 101 -9.84 8.29 -13.90
N TYR A 102 -10.20 7.88 -15.11
CA TYR A 102 -9.41 8.20 -16.30
C TYR A 102 -10.14 9.16 -17.25
N THR A 103 -9.35 9.96 -17.98
CA THR A 103 -9.83 10.82 -19.07
C THR A 103 -9.06 10.46 -20.34
N ALA A 104 -9.78 10.12 -21.42
CA ALA A 104 -9.18 9.76 -22.70
C ALA A 104 -9.13 10.99 -23.63
N VAL A 105 -7.92 11.46 -23.96
CA VAL A 105 -7.63 12.66 -24.76
C VAL A 105 -6.40 12.43 -25.65
N GLY A 106 -6.11 13.30 -26.61
CA GLY A 106 -4.88 13.17 -27.40
C GLY A 106 -3.59 13.29 -26.55
N THR A 107 -2.48 12.69 -27.01
CA THR A 107 -1.16 12.72 -26.34
C THR A 107 -0.76 14.12 -25.86
N GLY A 108 -0.89 15.13 -26.74
CA GLY A 108 -0.50 16.51 -26.39
C GLY A 108 -1.33 17.07 -25.24
N GLN A 109 -2.64 16.79 -25.21
CA GLN A 109 -3.52 17.23 -24.13
C GLN A 109 -3.24 16.46 -22.83
N ALA A 110 -2.99 15.16 -22.89
CA ALA A 110 -2.62 14.36 -21.71
C ALA A 110 -1.34 14.86 -21.05
N LEU A 111 -0.31 15.17 -21.84
CA LEU A 111 0.95 15.73 -21.33
C LEU A 111 0.76 17.14 -20.74
N GLN A 112 -0.09 17.97 -21.34
CA GLN A 112 -0.43 19.28 -20.78
C GLN A 112 -1.18 19.17 -19.44
N MET A 113 -2.09 18.21 -19.30
CA MET A 113 -2.78 17.93 -18.04
C MET A 113 -1.78 17.53 -16.95
N ALA A 114 -0.81 16.68 -17.28
CA ALA A 114 0.25 16.29 -16.34
C ALA A 114 1.20 17.45 -15.99
N GLN A 115 1.51 18.32 -16.96
CA GLN A 115 2.30 19.53 -16.71
C GLN A 115 1.60 20.52 -15.76
N ARG A 116 0.26 20.59 -15.83
CA ARG A 116 -0.54 21.41 -14.90
C ARG A 116 -0.72 20.76 -13.53
N GLY A 117 -0.52 19.44 -13.43
CA GLY A 117 -0.76 18.66 -12.22
C GLY A 117 -2.24 18.27 -12.05
N ASP A 118 -3.00 18.19 -13.15
CA ASP A 118 -4.42 17.82 -13.12
C ASP A 118 -4.63 16.30 -12.88
N VAL A 119 -3.59 15.50 -13.14
CA VAL A 119 -3.61 14.02 -13.10
C VAL A 119 -2.39 13.46 -12.37
N ASP A 120 -2.55 12.26 -11.80
CA ASP A 120 -1.50 11.52 -11.10
C ASP A 120 -0.69 10.64 -12.05
N VAL A 121 -1.35 10.05 -13.06
CA VAL A 121 -0.76 9.08 -13.98
C VAL A 121 -1.10 9.45 -15.42
N ILE A 122 -0.14 9.25 -16.33
CA ILE A 122 -0.38 9.35 -17.77
C ILE A 122 0.03 8.07 -18.49
N ILE A 123 -0.74 7.69 -19.50
CA ILE A 123 -0.41 6.61 -20.44
C ILE A 123 -0.56 7.17 -21.85
N VAL A 124 0.56 7.45 -22.53
CA VAL A 124 0.53 7.93 -23.92
C VAL A 124 1.44 7.09 -24.81
N HIS A 125 1.15 7.04 -26.11
CA HIS A 125 1.99 6.34 -27.07
C HIS A 125 2.96 7.32 -27.75
N ALA A 126 3.82 7.99 -26.97
CA ALA A 126 4.79 8.95 -27.50
C ALA A 126 6.09 9.03 -26.66
N PRO A 127 6.97 8.02 -26.77
CA PRO A 127 8.19 7.92 -25.94
C PRO A 127 9.10 9.15 -26.05
N SER A 128 9.24 9.71 -27.26
CA SER A 128 10.07 10.89 -27.49
C SER A 128 9.57 12.12 -26.73
N LEU A 129 8.25 12.30 -26.64
CA LEU A 129 7.64 13.43 -25.93
C LEU A 129 7.67 13.20 -24.42
N GLU A 130 7.36 12.00 -23.95
CA GLU A 130 7.50 11.63 -22.53
C GLU A 130 8.91 11.92 -22.01
N ALA A 131 9.93 11.52 -22.78
CA ALA A 131 11.34 11.77 -22.44
C ALA A 131 11.67 13.27 -22.38
N GLN A 132 11.09 14.09 -23.26
CA GLN A 132 11.29 15.54 -23.22
C GLN A 132 10.66 16.16 -21.96
N TYR A 133 9.41 15.82 -21.65
CA TYR A 133 8.72 16.36 -20.46
C TYR A 133 9.40 15.91 -19.16
N SER A 134 9.85 14.65 -19.10
CA SER A 134 10.61 14.13 -17.97
C SER A 134 11.95 14.86 -17.78
N LYS A 135 12.74 15.03 -18.85
CA LYS A 135 14.02 15.75 -18.79
C LYS A 135 13.88 17.22 -18.43
N ASN A 136 12.81 17.86 -18.93
CA ASN A 136 12.55 19.26 -18.65
C ASN A 136 12.00 19.49 -17.23
N GLY A 137 11.67 18.43 -16.49
CA GLY A 137 11.10 18.54 -15.13
C GLY A 137 9.76 19.27 -15.10
N THR A 138 9.00 19.24 -16.19
CA THR A 138 7.76 20.03 -16.33
C THR A 138 6.54 19.33 -15.74
N LEU A 139 6.62 18.02 -15.48
CA LEU A 139 5.54 17.26 -14.87
C LEU A 139 5.43 17.60 -13.38
N LYS A 140 4.22 17.88 -12.91
CA LYS A 140 3.94 18.26 -11.52
C LYS A 140 3.15 17.16 -10.81
N CYS A 141 3.39 17.01 -9.50
CA CYS A 141 2.46 16.27 -8.65
C CYS A 141 1.14 17.03 -8.53
N ARG A 142 0.04 16.29 -8.51
CA ARG A 142 -1.29 16.81 -8.18
C ARG A 142 -1.33 17.23 -6.70
N VAL A 143 -1.91 18.41 -6.46
CA VAL A 143 -2.07 19.03 -5.13
C VAL A 143 -3.41 18.62 -4.52
#